data_AF-A0A9W9GVB1-F1
#
_entry.id   AF-A0A9W9GVB1-F1
#
_cell.length_a   1.000
_cell.length_b   1.000
_cell.length_c   1.000
_cell.angle_alpha   90.00
_cell.angle_beta   90.00
_cell.angle_gamma   90.00
#
_symmetry.space_group_name_H-M   'P 1'
#
loop_
_entity.id
_entity.type
_entity.pdbx_description
1 polymer ?
#
loop_
_entity_poly.entity_id
_entity_poly.type
_entity_poly.pdbx_seq_one_letter_code
_entity_poly.pdbx_strand_id
1 'polypeptide(L)'
;MTNLSEPPDGIHGYHGSNVAVRTLMIVFTSIALYNAVELFILLFLTFTTYRGLYFWSLLLSVVLGVVPHAIGYLLELFSLAPVWVSLTISTIGFYVMVPGQSVVLYSRLHLVVNSNKVLRFVRWLIFVDAVILLIPTTVLTFYTAYAPSPPVIRGYNVMERLQLAWFCAQEFAISGIYITETVRLLSLMPERGSRRTRIMYELLAINLVIVLLDICLLVTEYIGFYALQTTLKSMVYSIKLKLEFAVLGKLVTLVQNHRSRSQPTSSEHEEYPGFVDPTQFTSDVTHAIPLESRSKGRRGWNTMSVESLPISERRIRPSTQSTDDDSRTPP
;
A
#
# COMPACT_ATOMS: atom_id res chain seq x y z
N MET A 1 34.61 -17.29 8.54
CA MET A 1 35.20 -16.06 9.13
C MET A 1 35.73 -15.24 7.97
N THR A 2 35.04 -14.16 7.61
CA THR A 2 35.44 -13.30 6.49
C THR A 2 36.49 -12.30 6.96
N ASN A 3 37.61 -12.22 6.24
CA ASN A 3 38.69 -11.28 6.52
C ASN A 3 38.18 -9.85 6.34
N LEU A 4 38.17 -9.06 7.42
CA LEU A 4 37.81 -7.64 7.41
C LEU A 4 38.81 -6.75 6.64
N SER A 5 39.79 -7.35 5.98
CA SER A 5 40.94 -6.70 5.35
C SER A 5 40.90 -6.77 3.82
N GLU A 6 40.05 -7.62 3.26
CA GLU A 6 39.98 -7.84 1.82
C GLU A 6 38.94 -6.90 1.18
N PRO A 7 39.26 -6.30 0.01
CA PRO A 7 38.31 -5.48 -0.72
C PRO A 7 37.10 -6.33 -1.14
N PRO A 8 35.87 -5.77 -1.16
CA PRO A 8 34.70 -6.52 -1.59
C PRO A 8 34.85 -6.96 -3.05
N ASP A 9 34.81 -8.28 -3.28
CA ASP A 9 34.80 -8.86 -4.62
C ASP A 9 33.55 -8.36 -5.38
N GLY A 10 33.73 -7.47 -6.35
CA GLY A 10 32.65 -6.99 -7.22
C GLY A 10 32.73 -5.52 -7.63
N ILE A 11 33.39 -4.65 -6.83
CA ILE A 11 33.41 -3.18 -7.04
C ILE A 11 33.99 -2.74 -8.41
N HIS A 12 34.86 -3.57 -8.99
CA HIS A 12 35.43 -3.35 -10.34
C HIS A 12 34.98 -4.39 -11.37
N GLY A 13 33.89 -5.10 -11.08
CA GLY A 13 33.41 -6.24 -11.87
C GLY A 13 33.75 -7.58 -11.20
N TYR A 14 32.89 -8.58 -11.42
CA TYR A 14 33.09 -9.92 -10.90
C TYR A 14 34.10 -10.69 -11.77
N HIS A 15 35.34 -10.79 -11.29
CA HIS A 15 36.42 -11.56 -11.91
C HIS A 15 36.53 -13.01 -11.40
N GLY A 16 35.60 -13.46 -10.56
CA GLY A 16 35.58 -14.83 -10.06
C GLY A 16 35.30 -15.83 -11.18
N SER A 17 36.13 -16.88 -11.27
CA SER A 17 35.98 -17.96 -12.25
C SER A 17 34.77 -18.87 -12.02
N ASN A 18 33.98 -18.62 -10.97
CA ASN A 18 32.86 -19.47 -10.60
C ASN A 18 31.58 -19.10 -11.37
N VAL A 19 31.33 -19.84 -12.44
CA VAL A 19 30.14 -19.69 -13.31
C VAL A 19 28.84 -19.76 -12.50
N ALA A 20 28.79 -20.53 -11.40
CA ALA A 20 27.60 -20.65 -10.57
C ALA A 20 27.23 -19.31 -9.90
N VAL A 21 28.20 -18.59 -9.34
CA VAL A 21 27.95 -17.30 -8.68
C VAL A 21 27.47 -16.26 -9.69
N ARG A 22 28.13 -16.19 -10.85
CA ARG A 22 27.73 -15.27 -11.93
C ARG A 22 26.31 -15.57 -12.44
N THR A 23 25.98 -16.85 -12.60
CA THR A 23 24.64 -17.28 -13.02
C THR A 23 23.59 -16.88 -11.97
N LEU A 24 23.85 -17.11 -10.68
CA LEU A 24 22.95 -16.71 -9.60
C LEU A 24 22.72 -15.19 -9.57
N MET A 25 23.77 -14.40 -9.74
CA MET A 25 23.66 -12.93 -9.81
C MET A 25 22.74 -12.48 -10.96
N ILE A 26 22.88 -13.08 -12.15
CA ILE A 26 22.02 -12.80 -13.31
C ILE A 26 20.57 -13.19 -13.01
N VAL A 27 20.35 -14.37 -12.41
CA VAL A 27 19.02 -14.87 -12.05
C VAL A 27 18.34 -13.94 -11.04
N PHE A 28 19.02 -13.57 -9.95
CA PHE A 28 18.47 -12.69 -8.93
C PHE A 28 18.12 -11.31 -9.49
N THR A 29 19.00 -10.75 -10.33
CA THR A 29 18.76 -9.46 -10.99
C THR A 29 17.58 -9.55 -11.97
N SER A 30 17.47 -10.64 -12.72
CA SER A 30 16.36 -10.87 -13.65
C SER A 30 15.02 -10.99 -12.92
N ILE A 31 14.98 -11.72 -11.80
CA ILE A 31 13.78 -11.83 -10.96
C ILE A 31 13.41 -10.46 -10.39
N ALA A 32 14.39 -9.69 -9.91
CA ALA A 32 14.16 -8.35 -9.37
C ALA A 32 13.50 -7.42 -10.41
N LEU A 33 14.03 -7.39 -11.63
CA LEU A 33 13.50 -6.57 -12.72
C LEU A 33 12.13 -7.06 -13.21
N TYR A 34 11.94 -8.38 -13.34
CA TYR A 34 10.64 -8.95 -13.70
C TYR A 34 9.56 -8.55 -12.68
N ASN A 35 9.83 -8.74 -11.39
CA ASN A 35 8.91 -8.36 -10.32
C ASN A 35 8.64 -6.85 -10.32
N ALA A 36 9.66 -6.02 -10.57
CA ALA A 36 9.50 -4.57 -10.64
C ALA A 36 8.59 -4.15 -11.79
N VAL A 37 8.76 -4.73 -12.99
CA VAL A 37 7.90 -4.44 -14.16
C VAL A 37 6.47 -4.93 -13.91
N GLU A 38 6.31 -6.15 -13.40
CA GLU A 38 4.99 -6.69 -13.06
C GLU A 38 4.29 -5.79 -12.04
N LEU A 39 4.97 -5.39 -10.97
CA LEU A 39 4.41 -4.49 -9.97
C LEU A 39 4.09 -3.11 -10.53
N PHE A 40 4.96 -2.55 -11.36
CA PHE A 40 4.70 -1.28 -12.01
C PHE A 40 3.37 -1.32 -12.79
N ILE A 41 3.15 -2.36 -13.58
CA ILE A 41 1.90 -2.56 -14.33
C ILE A 41 0.73 -2.73 -13.36
N LEU A 42 0.86 -3.61 -12.35
CA LEU A 42 -0.20 -3.88 -11.38
C LEU A 42 -0.61 -2.64 -10.58
N LEU A 43 0.33 -1.74 -10.27
CA LEU A 43 0.05 -0.46 -9.60
C LEU A 43 -0.89 0.40 -10.44
N PHE A 44 -0.64 0.57 -11.75
CA PHE A 44 -1.52 1.38 -12.60
C PHE A 44 -2.86 0.70 -12.89
N LEU A 45 -2.91 -0.63 -12.93
CA LEU A 45 -4.16 -1.37 -13.11
C LEU A 45 -5.06 -1.36 -11.87
N THR A 46 -4.48 -1.28 -10.67
CA THR A 46 -5.23 -1.44 -9.42
C THR A 46 -5.61 -0.13 -8.77
N PHE A 47 -4.79 0.92 -8.89
CA PHE A 47 -5.08 2.21 -8.30
C PHE A 47 -5.85 3.11 -9.28
N THR A 48 -7.07 3.46 -8.91
CA THR A 48 -7.90 4.45 -9.63
C THR A 48 -7.58 5.89 -9.22
N THR A 49 -6.93 6.09 -8.08
CA THR A 49 -6.58 7.42 -7.55
C THR A 49 -5.14 7.47 -7.06
N TYR A 50 -4.32 8.27 -7.75
CA TYR A 50 -2.87 8.36 -7.56
C TYR A 50 -2.43 9.36 -6.47
N ARG A 51 -3.27 9.65 -5.47
CA ARG A 51 -3.00 10.69 -4.45
C ARG A 51 -2.53 10.14 -3.10
N GLY A 52 -2.62 8.82 -2.88
CA GLY A 52 -2.25 8.21 -1.61
C GLY A 52 -0.74 8.11 -1.40
N LEU A 53 -0.26 8.38 -0.17
CA LEU A 53 1.13 8.17 0.24
C LEU A 53 1.61 6.74 -0.06
N TYR A 54 0.73 5.76 0.08
CA TYR A 54 1.00 4.35 -0.21
C TYR A 54 1.33 4.11 -1.69
N PHE A 55 0.57 4.73 -2.61
CA PHE A 55 0.80 4.59 -4.04
C PHE A 55 2.16 5.17 -4.42
N TRP A 56 2.45 6.39 -3.95
CA TRP A 56 3.73 7.05 -4.24
C TRP A 56 4.91 6.32 -3.60
N SER A 57 4.78 5.81 -2.37
CA SER A 57 5.88 5.08 -1.72
C SER A 57 6.17 3.76 -2.44
N LEU A 58 5.16 2.99 -2.84
CA LEU A 58 5.35 1.78 -3.65
C LEU A 58 5.94 2.11 -5.02
N LEU A 59 5.35 3.07 -5.74
CA LEU A 59 5.79 3.43 -7.09
C LEU A 59 7.25 3.91 -7.11
N LEU A 60 7.61 4.83 -6.21
CA LEU A 60 8.97 5.34 -6.09
C LEU A 60 9.94 4.22 -5.69
N SER A 61 9.55 3.33 -4.77
CA SER A 61 10.38 2.19 -4.37
C SER A 61 10.64 1.21 -5.52
N VAL A 62 9.66 1.01 -6.42
CA VAL A 62 9.84 0.18 -7.62
C VAL A 62 10.72 0.90 -8.65
N VAL A 63 10.32 2.09 -9.07
CA VAL A 63 10.88 2.79 -10.25
C VAL A 63 12.22 3.45 -9.97
N LEU A 64 12.36 4.08 -8.80
CA LEU A 64 13.59 4.77 -8.41
C LEU A 64 14.42 3.96 -7.41
N GLY A 65 13.86 2.89 -6.83
CA GLY A 65 14.56 2.02 -5.88
C GLY A 65 15.11 0.76 -6.54
N VAL A 66 14.25 -0.25 -6.71
CA VAL A 66 14.64 -1.59 -7.17
C VAL A 66 15.23 -1.56 -8.58
N VAL A 67 14.61 -0.85 -9.52
CA VAL A 67 15.06 -0.83 -10.93
C VAL A 67 16.47 -0.24 -11.09
N PRO A 68 16.78 0.99 -10.60
CA PRO A 68 18.11 1.54 -10.72
C PRO A 68 19.13 0.73 -9.93
N HIS A 69 18.77 0.20 -8.75
CA HIS A 69 19.67 -0.64 -7.97
C HIS A 69 20.07 -1.91 -8.75
N ALA A 70 19.09 -2.63 -9.31
CA ALA A 70 19.33 -3.83 -10.10
C ALA A 70 20.14 -3.53 -11.38
N ILE A 71 19.81 -2.45 -12.10
CA ILE A 71 20.53 -2.05 -13.32
C ILE A 71 21.97 -1.63 -13.01
N GLY A 72 22.18 -0.84 -11.95
CA GLY A 72 23.52 -0.37 -11.56
C GLY A 72 24.47 -1.55 -11.28
N TYR A 73 24.02 -2.54 -10.52
CA TYR A 73 24.80 -3.75 -10.27
C TYR A 73 24.96 -4.65 -11.51
N LEU A 74 23.99 -4.66 -12.44
CA LEU A 74 24.15 -5.35 -13.72
C LEU A 74 25.25 -4.70 -14.57
N LEU A 75 25.26 -3.37 -14.65
CA LEU A 75 26.30 -2.63 -15.35
C LEU A 75 27.70 -2.89 -14.76
N GLU A 76 27.79 -2.98 -13.43
CA GLU A 76 29.00 -3.35 -12.71
C GLU A 76 29.44 -4.80 -12.99
N LEU A 77 28.50 -5.75 -12.95
CA LEU A 77 28.75 -7.18 -13.19
C LEU A 77 29.33 -7.48 -14.58
N PHE A 78 28.87 -6.75 -15.60
CA PHE A 78 29.33 -6.90 -16.99
C PHE A 78 30.37 -5.85 -17.40
N SER A 79 30.77 -4.96 -16.49
CA SER A 79 31.67 -3.83 -16.78
C SER A 79 31.25 -3.01 -18.01
N LEU A 80 29.93 -2.83 -18.20
CA LEU A 80 29.33 -2.19 -19.38
C LEU A 80 29.43 -0.66 -19.34
N ALA A 81 29.65 -0.09 -18.15
CA ALA A 81 29.73 1.35 -17.94
C ALA A 81 30.92 1.70 -17.04
N PRO A 82 31.40 2.96 -17.08
CA PRO A 82 32.39 3.45 -16.13
C PRO A 82 31.93 3.24 -14.69
N VAL A 83 32.85 2.89 -13.79
CA VAL A 83 32.55 2.59 -12.37
C VAL A 83 31.71 3.69 -11.72
N TRP A 84 31.99 4.97 -11.99
CA TRP A 84 31.23 6.09 -11.43
C TRP A 84 29.75 6.09 -11.85
N VAL A 85 29.43 5.66 -13.07
CA VAL A 85 28.05 5.60 -13.59
C VAL A 85 27.29 4.48 -12.89
N SER A 86 27.84 3.27 -12.90
CA SER A 86 27.23 2.10 -12.26
C SER A 86 26.99 2.34 -10.77
N LEU A 87 28.00 2.91 -10.08
CA LEU A 87 27.95 3.21 -8.65
C LEU A 87 26.94 4.30 -8.30
N THR A 88 26.82 5.34 -9.14
CA THR A 88 25.85 6.42 -8.91
C THR A 88 24.42 5.91 -9.11
N ILE A 89 24.17 5.13 -10.17
CA ILE A 89 22.85 4.55 -10.46
C ILE A 89 22.44 3.58 -9.35
N SER A 90 23.35 2.71 -8.90
CA SER A 90 23.07 1.77 -7.80
C SER A 90 22.83 2.50 -6.48
N THR A 91 23.57 3.59 -6.21
CA THR A 91 23.39 4.43 -5.02
C THR A 91 22.04 5.14 -5.00
N ILE A 92 21.60 5.70 -6.13
CA ILE A 92 20.26 6.30 -6.24
C ILE A 92 19.19 5.25 -5.96
N GLY A 93 19.34 4.07 -6.56
CA GLY A 93 18.49 2.91 -6.29
C GLY A 93 18.43 2.57 -4.80
N PHE A 94 19.59 2.48 -4.16
CA PHE A 94 19.70 2.16 -2.74
C PHE A 94 18.98 3.18 -1.84
N TYR A 95 19.10 4.47 -2.16
CA TYR A 95 18.53 5.58 -1.39
C TYR A 95 17.02 5.56 -1.35
N VAL A 96 16.38 5.14 -2.45
CA VAL A 96 14.92 5.04 -2.50
C VAL A 96 14.47 3.66 -2.07
N MET A 97 15.23 2.61 -2.37
CA MET A 97 14.87 1.22 -2.07
C MET A 97 14.82 0.94 -0.57
N VAL A 98 15.88 1.28 0.18
CA VAL A 98 16.00 0.87 1.58
C VAL A 98 15.05 1.67 2.50
N PRO A 99 15.14 3.01 2.58
CA PRO A 99 14.14 3.81 3.29
C PRO A 99 12.71 3.63 2.75
N GLY A 100 12.56 3.43 1.44
CA GLY A 100 11.27 3.24 0.79
C GLY A 100 10.48 2.06 1.35
N GLN A 101 11.13 0.93 1.63
CA GLN A 101 10.46 -0.21 2.29
C GLN A 101 9.90 0.17 3.65
N SER A 102 10.69 0.85 4.47
CA SER A 102 10.23 1.27 5.79
C SER A 102 9.05 2.24 5.70
N VAL A 103 9.05 3.12 4.69
CA VAL A 103 7.92 4.03 4.41
C VAL A 103 6.69 3.26 3.91
N VAL A 104 6.84 2.20 3.12
CA VAL A 104 5.74 1.34 2.68
C VAL A 104 5.11 0.62 3.87
N LEU A 105 5.93 0.02 4.74
CA LEU A 105 5.48 -0.60 6.00
C LEU A 105 4.77 0.41 6.91
N TYR A 106 5.34 1.61 7.05
CA TYR A 106 4.70 2.72 7.77
C TYR A 106 3.34 3.09 7.18
N SER A 107 3.25 3.20 5.86
CA SER A 107 2.01 3.56 5.18
C SER A 107 0.91 2.52 5.41
N ARG A 108 1.27 1.24 5.60
CA ARG A 108 0.32 0.21 6.04
C ARG A 108 -0.05 0.32 7.50
N LEU A 109 0.94 0.53 8.36
CA LEU A 109 0.72 0.67 9.79
C LEU A 109 -0.28 1.81 10.05
N HIS A 110 -0.20 2.91 9.30
CA HIS A 110 -1.15 4.01 9.33
C HIS A 110 -2.61 3.60 9.05
N LEU A 111 -2.84 2.58 8.22
CA LEU A 111 -4.19 2.09 7.91
C LEU A 111 -4.79 1.21 9.00
N VAL A 112 -3.95 0.59 9.84
CA VAL A 112 -4.38 -0.34 10.90
C VAL A 112 -4.39 0.33 12.28
N VAL A 113 -3.44 1.24 12.53
CA VAL A 113 -3.21 1.85 13.84
C VAL A 113 -3.74 3.27 13.87
N ASN A 114 -4.67 3.53 14.80
CA ASN A 114 -5.27 4.86 14.98
C ASN A 114 -4.47 5.77 15.96
N SER A 115 -3.37 5.26 16.54
CA SER A 115 -2.57 6.00 17.52
C SER A 115 -1.54 6.93 16.85
N ASN A 116 -1.84 8.23 16.85
CA ASN A 116 -0.97 9.28 16.31
C ASN A 116 0.40 9.41 17.00
N LYS A 117 0.56 8.87 18.21
CA LYS A 117 1.86 8.89 18.94
C LYS A 117 2.81 7.85 18.37
N VAL A 118 2.33 6.61 18.22
CA VAL A 118 3.11 5.50 17.65
C VAL A 118 3.50 5.82 16.22
N LEU A 119 2.56 6.33 15.43
CA LEU A 119 2.82 6.68 14.05
C LEU A 119 3.90 7.78 13.92
N ARG A 120 3.83 8.83 14.74
CA ARG A 120 4.87 9.88 14.74
C ARG A 120 6.23 9.36 15.16
N PHE A 121 6.28 8.46 16.14
CA PHE A 121 7.52 7.81 16.59
C PHE A 121 8.14 6.99 15.44
N VAL A 122 7.37 6.12 14.78
CA VAL A 122 7.85 5.29 13.67
C VAL A 122 8.36 6.15 12.51
N ARG A 123 7.66 7.24 12.17
CA ARG A 123 8.12 8.15 11.12
C ARG A 123 9.45 8.83 11.47
N TRP A 124 9.62 9.23 12.73
CA TRP A 124 10.87 9.82 13.21
C TRP A 124 12.02 8.81 13.20
N LEU A 125 11.75 7.57 13.64
CA LEU A 125 12.68 6.45 13.57
C LEU A 125 13.20 6.27 12.15
N ILE A 126 12.30 6.09 11.17
CA ILE A 126 12.65 5.90 9.75
C ILE A 126 13.51 7.06 9.22
N PHE A 127 13.12 8.30 9.51
CA PHE A 127 13.83 9.47 8.99
C PHE A 127 15.24 9.60 9.56
N VAL A 128 15.39 9.43 10.87
CA VAL A 128 16.68 9.53 11.54
C VAL A 128 17.61 8.39 11.11
N ASP A 129 17.09 7.16 11.06
CA ASP A 129 17.86 5.99 10.63
C ASP A 129 18.33 6.12 9.18
N ALA A 130 17.44 6.62 8.29
CA ALA A 130 17.80 6.87 6.90
C ALA A 130 18.98 7.86 6.78
N VAL A 131 18.96 8.98 7.51
CA VAL A 131 20.03 9.99 7.43
C VAL A 131 21.33 9.45 8.05
N ILE A 132 21.26 8.86 9.24
CA ILE A 132 22.43 8.40 9.98
C ILE A 132 23.14 7.24 9.27
N LEU A 133 22.40 6.36 8.58
CA LEU A 133 22.98 5.18 7.96
C LEU A 133 23.32 5.37 6.47
N LEU A 134 22.54 6.12 5.68
CA LEU A 134 22.82 6.25 4.25
C LEU A 134 24.06 7.12 3.98
N ILE A 135 24.24 8.20 4.74
CA ILE A 135 25.34 9.16 4.49
C ILE A 135 26.70 8.50 4.68
N PRO A 136 27.02 7.83 5.81
CA PRO A 136 28.34 7.27 5.97
C PRO A 136 28.58 6.08 5.03
N THR A 137 27.54 5.26 4.77
CA THR A 137 27.66 4.15 3.82
C THR A 137 28.04 4.64 2.44
N THR A 138 27.40 5.69 1.92
CA THR A 138 27.75 6.21 0.61
C THR A 138 29.15 6.79 0.56
N VAL A 139 29.54 7.57 1.57
CA VAL A 139 30.91 8.08 1.65
C VAL A 139 31.91 6.92 1.61
N LEU A 140 31.69 5.86 2.39
CA LEU A 140 32.56 4.69 2.41
C LEU A 140 32.54 3.90 1.10
N THR A 141 31.38 3.76 0.44
CA THR A 141 31.25 3.11 -0.87
C THR A 141 32.09 3.82 -1.94
N PHE A 142 31.94 5.13 -2.07
CA PHE A 142 32.71 5.91 -3.05
C PHE A 142 34.21 5.93 -2.70
N TYR A 143 34.57 6.06 -1.43
CA TYR A 143 35.97 6.06 -1.03
C TYR A 143 36.64 4.70 -1.29
N THR A 144 35.91 3.60 -1.07
CA THR A 144 36.39 2.24 -1.40
C THR A 144 36.63 2.07 -2.90
N ALA A 145 35.82 2.70 -3.75
CA ALA A 145 35.95 2.61 -5.20
C ALA A 145 37.10 3.46 -5.80
N TYR A 146 37.40 4.64 -5.23
CA TYR A 146 38.40 5.57 -5.81
C TYR A 146 39.71 5.69 -5.04
N ALA A 147 39.67 5.52 -3.72
CA ALA A 147 40.82 5.66 -2.84
C ALA A 147 40.88 4.49 -1.85
N PRO A 148 40.97 3.23 -2.36
CA PRO A 148 40.96 2.05 -1.52
C PRO A 148 42.16 2.09 -0.56
N SER A 149 41.87 2.17 0.72
CA SER A 149 42.85 2.00 1.78
C SER A 149 42.35 0.93 2.76
N PRO A 150 43.24 0.14 3.38
CA PRO A 150 42.84 -0.88 4.35
C PRO A 150 41.88 -0.39 5.45
N PRO A 151 42.04 0.80 6.07
CA PRO A 151 41.08 1.28 7.06
C PRO A 151 39.71 1.61 6.46
N VAL A 152 39.65 2.11 5.22
CA VAL A 152 38.39 2.44 4.55
C VAL A 152 37.63 1.17 4.19
N ILE A 153 38.31 0.17 3.63
CA ILE A 153 37.71 -1.13 3.29
C ILE A 153 37.13 -1.80 4.54
N ARG A 154 37.89 -1.78 5.65
CA ARG A 154 37.40 -2.29 6.94
C ARG A 154 36.20 -1.50 7.44
N GLY A 155 36.25 -0.18 7.32
CA GLY A 155 35.14 0.72 7.68
C GLY A 155 33.87 0.40 6.88
N TYR A 156 34.00 0.21 5.57
CA TYR A 156 32.91 -0.18 4.69
C TYR A 156 32.28 -1.52 5.09
N ASN A 157 33.09 -2.56 5.26
CA ASN A 157 32.61 -3.89 5.66
C ASN A 157 31.88 -3.89 7.01
N VAL A 158 32.33 -3.07 7.97
CA VAL A 158 31.64 -2.93 9.27
C VAL A 158 30.35 -2.14 9.10
N MET A 159 30.40 -1.03 8.36
CA MET A 159 29.25 -0.14 8.18
C MET A 159 28.13 -0.81 7.41
N GLU A 160 28.43 -1.56 6.35
CA GLU A 160 27.44 -2.29 5.57
C GLU A 160 26.67 -3.31 6.43
N ARG A 161 27.39 -4.12 7.23
CA ARG A 161 26.78 -5.09 8.15
C ARG A 161 25.93 -4.42 9.21
N LEU A 162 26.46 -3.35 9.81
CA LEU A 162 25.75 -2.56 10.82
C LEU A 162 24.46 -1.98 10.24
N GLN A 163 24.54 -1.39 9.04
CA GLN A 163 23.39 -0.83 8.35
C GLN A 163 22.33 -1.89 8.10
N LEU A 164 22.70 -3.06 7.56
CA LEU A 164 21.75 -4.13 7.26
C LEU A 164 21.10 -4.67 8.52
N ALA A 165 21.87 -4.88 9.59
CA ALA A 165 21.35 -5.31 10.87
C ALA A 165 20.38 -4.27 11.47
N TRP A 166 20.70 -2.98 11.35
CA TRP A 166 19.86 -1.91 11.87
C TRP A 166 18.54 -1.79 11.11
N PHE A 167 18.56 -1.74 9.78
CA PHE A 167 17.33 -1.71 8.98
C PHE A 167 16.48 -2.97 9.19
N CYS A 168 17.10 -4.14 9.33
CA CYS A 168 16.41 -5.38 9.70
C CYS A 168 15.70 -5.26 11.07
N ALA A 169 16.41 -4.75 12.09
CA ALA A 169 15.82 -4.50 13.41
C ALA A 169 14.68 -3.47 13.36
N GLN A 170 14.83 -2.42 12.54
CA GLN A 170 13.82 -1.40 12.33
C GLN A 170 12.56 -2.00 11.67
N GLU A 171 12.72 -2.83 10.65
CA GLU A 171 11.61 -3.53 9.99
C GLU A 171 10.92 -4.50 10.96
N PHE A 172 11.67 -5.24 11.81
CA PHE A 172 11.08 -6.08 12.85
C PHE A 172 10.29 -5.29 13.88
N ALA A 173 10.79 -4.12 14.30
CA ALA A 173 10.07 -3.25 15.23
C ALA A 173 8.72 -2.79 14.63
N ILE A 174 8.73 -2.31 13.38
CA ILE A 174 7.51 -1.86 12.69
C ILE A 174 6.55 -3.04 12.48
N SER A 175 7.08 -4.18 12.06
CA SER A 175 6.32 -5.42 11.85
C SER A 175 5.70 -5.94 13.15
N GLY A 176 6.42 -5.89 14.27
CA GLY A 176 5.92 -6.31 15.59
C GLY A 176 4.77 -5.44 16.08
N ILE A 177 4.87 -4.10 15.91
CA ILE A 177 3.77 -3.19 16.22
C ILE A 177 2.55 -3.51 15.35
N TYR A 178 2.76 -3.78 14.06
CA TYR A 178 1.67 -4.15 13.16
C TYR A 178 0.97 -5.46 13.60
N ILE A 179 1.74 -6.51 13.92
CA ILE A 179 1.20 -7.81 14.36
C ILE A 179 0.41 -7.66 15.65
N THR A 180 0.97 -6.98 16.65
CA THR A 180 0.31 -6.81 17.96
C THR A 180 -1.02 -6.09 17.86
N GLU A 181 -1.09 -5.01 17.08
CA GLU A 181 -2.34 -4.28 16.84
C GLU A 181 -3.33 -5.10 16.01
N THR A 182 -2.86 -5.87 15.02
CA THR A 182 -3.71 -6.77 14.22
C THR A 182 -4.32 -7.88 15.08
N VAL A 183 -3.53 -8.51 15.96
CA VAL A 183 -4.02 -9.55 16.89
C VAL A 183 -5.00 -8.97 17.90
N ARG A 184 -4.74 -7.75 18.40
CA ARG A 184 -5.66 -7.03 19.29
C ARG A 184 -7.00 -6.73 18.62
N LEU A 185 -6.99 -6.31 17.35
CA LEU A 185 -8.22 -6.11 16.59
C LEU A 185 -8.99 -7.41 16.36
N LEU A 186 -8.28 -8.53 16.19
CA LEU A 186 -8.89 -9.85 16.02
C LEU A 186 -9.51 -10.37 17.33
N SER A 187 -8.84 -10.21 18.47
CA SER A 187 -9.33 -10.67 19.76
C SER A 187 -10.57 -9.88 20.25
N LEU A 188 -10.68 -8.61 19.87
CA LEU A 188 -11.83 -7.76 20.19
C LEU A 188 -13.06 -8.02 19.32
N MET A 189 -12.96 -8.82 18.25
CA MET A 189 -14.08 -9.13 17.35
C MET A 189 -14.25 -10.64 17.07
N PRO A 190 -14.46 -11.51 18.09
CA PRO A 190 -14.58 -12.96 17.88
C PRO A 190 -15.80 -13.39 17.04
N GLU A 191 -16.91 -12.64 17.10
CA GLU A 191 -18.19 -13.06 16.52
C GLU A 191 -18.43 -12.64 15.06
N ARG A 192 -17.54 -11.84 14.47
CA ARG A 192 -17.76 -11.25 13.13
C ARG A 192 -17.10 -12.05 12.00
N GLY A 193 -17.67 -13.24 11.72
CA GLY A 193 -17.58 -13.96 10.44
C GLY A 193 -16.22 -14.60 10.11
N SER A 194 -16.20 -15.94 9.98
CA SER A 194 -15.02 -16.77 9.69
C SER A 194 -14.18 -16.31 8.49
N ARG A 195 -14.79 -15.64 7.50
CA ARG A 195 -14.10 -15.10 6.31
C ARG A 195 -13.19 -13.91 6.64
N ARG A 196 -13.56 -13.04 7.58
CA ARG A 196 -12.75 -11.87 7.98
C ARG A 196 -11.50 -12.33 8.73
N THR A 197 -11.70 -13.24 9.68
CA THR A 197 -10.61 -13.88 10.43
C THR A 197 -9.63 -14.56 9.48
N ARG A 198 -10.11 -15.28 8.46
CA ARG A 198 -9.25 -15.88 7.44
C ARG A 198 -8.40 -14.85 6.70
N ILE A 199 -8.99 -13.75 6.24
CA ILE A 199 -8.22 -12.70 5.55
C ILE A 199 -7.19 -12.08 6.50
N MET A 200 -7.53 -11.81 7.76
CA MET A 200 -6.56 -11.29 8.76
C MET A 200 -5.39 -12.27 9.00
N TYR A 201 -5.65 -13.59 9.05
CA TYR A 201 -4.58 -14.59 9.12
C TYR A 201 -3.70 -14.59 7.87
N GLU A 202 -4.27 -14.39 6.68
CA GLU A 202 -3.50 -14.25 5.45
C GLU A 202 -2.62 -12.99 5.47
N LEU A 203 -3.11 -11.86 6.01
CA LEU A 203 -2.30 -10.64 6.20
C LEU A 203 -1.14 -10.89 7.18
N LEU A 204 -1.40 -11.64 8.27
CA LEU A 204 -0.38 -12.02 9.24
C LEU A 204 0.68 -12.93 8.61
N ALA A 205 0.27 -13.92 7.82
CA ALA A 205 1.17 -14.84 7.13
C ALA A 205 2.12 -14.09 6.18
N ILE A 206 1.61 -13.14 5.39
CA ILE A 206 2.46 -12.34 4.49
C ILE A 206 3.49 -11.53 5.29
N ASN A 207 3.09 -10.95 6.42
CA ASN A 207 4.00 -10.19 7.27
C ASN A 207 5.10 -11.07 7.91
N LEU A 208 4.78 -12.31 8.27
CA LEU A 208 5.79 -13.29 8.71
C LEU A 208 6.79 -13.65 7.60
N VAL A 209 6.32 -13.76 6.35
CA VAL A 209 7.22 -14.00 5.20
C VAL A 209 8.17 -12.82 4.99
N ILE A 210 7.71 -11.59 5.17
CA ILE A 210 8.58 -10.39 5.08
C ILE A 210 9.69 -10.46 6.13
N VAL A 211 9.34 -10.78 7.39
CA VAL A 211 10.31 -10.96 8.47
C VAL A 211 11.31 -12.08 8.16
N LEU A 212 10.86 -13.20 7.56
CA LEU A 212 11.76 -14.28 7.16
C LEU A 212 12.74 -13.81 6.07
N LEU A 213 12.28 -13.04 5.09
CA LEU A 213 13.11 -12.50 4.02
C LEU A 213 14.21 -11.56 4.55
N ASP A 214 13.92 -10.80 5.60
CA ASP A 214 14.91 -9.98 6.32
C ASP A 214 16.00 -10.83 6.97
N ILE A 215 15.60 -11.90 7.67
CA ILE A 215 16.55 -12.84 8.27
C ILE A 215 17.45 -13.45 7.17
N CYS A 216 16.88 -13.82 6.02
CA CYS A 216 17.66 -14.36 4.90
C CYS A 216 18.71 -13.38 4.38
N LEU A 217 18.37 -12.09 4.24
CA LEU A 217 19.33 -11.06 3.84
C LEU A 217 20.42 -10.88 4.89
N LEU A 218 20.03 -10.82 6.18
CA LEU A 218 20.98 -10.69 7.28
C LEU A 218 21.96 -11.86 7.30
N VAL A 219 21.47 -13.09 7.22
CA VAL A 219 22.32 -14.28 7.21
C VAL A 219 23.29 -14.28 6.02
N THR A 220 22.80 -13.91 4.82
CA THR A 220 23.64 -13.88 3.62
C THR A 220 24.75 -12.83 3.73
N GLU A 221 24.45 -11.68 4.31
CA GLU A 221 25.44 -10.64 4.63
C GLU A 221 26.55 -11.17 5.54
N TYR A 222 26.19 -11.86 6.63
CA TYR A 222 27.19 -12.38 7.58
C TYR A 222 28.01 -13.56 7.04
N ILE A 223 27.50 -14.29 6.04
CA ILE A 223 28.29 -15.28 5.30
C ILE A 223 29.38 -14.58 4.46
N GLY A 224 29.14 -13.34 4.02
CA GLY A 224 30.16 -12.44 3.45
C GLY A 224 30.40 -12.59 1.95
N PHE A 225 29.42 -13.11 1.20
CA PHE A 225 29.45 -13.12 -0.27
C PHE A 225 28.88 -11.81 -0.82
N TYR A 226 29.69 -10.76 -0.91
CA TYR A 226 29.27 -9.42 -1.31
C TYR A 226 28.53 -9.36 -2.67
N ALA A 227 29.13 -9.88 -3.74
CA ALA A 227 28.52 -9.86 -5.08
C ALA A 227 27.15 -10.57 -5.14
N LEU A 228 27.01 -11.68 -4.40
CA LEU A 228 25.75 -12.40 -4.32
C LEU A 228 24.73 -11.64 -3.45
N GLN A 229 25.19 -11.04 -2.35
CA GLN A 229 24.36 -10.29 -1.41
C GLN A 229 23.74 -9.04 -2.05
N THR A 230 24.48 -8.28 -2.85
CA THR A 230 23.96 -7.05 -3.51
C THR A 230 22.85 -7.36 -4.53
N THR A 231 23.01 -8.44 -5.30
CA THR A 231 21.99 -8.90 -6.26
C THR A 231 20.80 -9.57 -5.56
N LEU A 232 21.05 -10.37 -4.52
CA LEU A 232 20.01 -10.96 -3.68
C LEU A 232 19.16 -9.89 -2.98
N LYS A 233 19.78 -8.80 -2.50
CA LYS A 233 19.10 -7.63 -1.93
C LYS A 233 18.07 -7.07 -2.90
N SER A 234 18.45 -6.82 -4.16
CA SER A 234 17.50 -6.34 -5.19
C SER A 234 16.29 -7.27 -5.35
N MET A 235 16.55 -8.58 -5.42
CA MET A 235 15.50 -9.59 -5.55
C MET A 235 14.57 -9.59 -4.33
N VAL A 236 15.11 -9.67 -3.13
CA VAL A 236 14.32 -9.72 -1.89
C VAL A 236 13.48 -8.46 -1.73
N TYR A 237 14.05 -7.28 -1.96
CA TYR A 237 13.32 -6.01 -1.90
C TYR A 237 12.18 -5.94 -2.93
N SER A 238 12.37 -6.49 -4.14
CA SER A 238 11.29 -6.62 -5.14
C SER A 238 10.14 -7.53 -4.65
N ILE A 239 10.48 -8.65 -4.00
CA ILE A 239 9.51 -9.60 -3.45
C ILE A 239 8.76 -8.96 -2.29
N LYS A 240 9.45 -8.23 -1.41
CA LYS A 240 8.82 -7.46 -0.34
C LYS A 240 7.78 -6.51 -0.90
N LEU A 241 8.08 -5.68 -1.90
CA LEU A 241 7.09 -4.79 -2.52
C LEU A 241 5.88 -5.55 -3.10
N LYS A 242 6.11 -6.76 -3.65
CA LYS A 242 5.02 -7.59 -4.18
C LYS A 242 4.11 -8.12 -3.09
N LEU A 243 4.69 -8.57 -1.99
CA LEU A 243 3.96 -8.98 -0.80
C LEU A 243 3.18 -7.81 -0.18
N GLU A 244 3.79 -6.63 -0.13
CA GLU A 244 3.17 -5.40 0.33
C GLU A 244 1.93 -5.05 -0.49
N PHE A 245 2.05 -5.08 -1.82
CA PHE A 245 0.93 -4.85 -2.73
C PHE A 245 -0.19 -5.89 -2.55
N ALA A 246 0.16 -7.18 -2.40
CA ALA A 246 -0.81 -8.24 -2.15
C ALA A 246 -1.57 -8.04 -0.83
N VAL A 247 -0.91 -7.53 0.22
CA VAL A 247 -1.57 -7.18 1.48
C VAL A 247 -2.59 -6.08 1.28
N LEU A 248 -2.26 -5.03 0.52
CA LEU A 248 -3.22 -3.94 0.28
C LEU A 248 -4.48 -4.46 -0.43
N GLY A 249 -4.34 -5.26 -1.48
CA GLY A 249 -5.49 -5.82 -2.18
C GLY A 249 -6.46 -6.55 -1.23
N LYS A 250 -5.90 -7.28 -0.26
CA LYS A 250 -6.71 -7.95 0.79
C LYS A 250 -7.29 -6.98 1.82
N LEU A 251 -6.59 -5.91 2.17
CA LEU A 251 -7.10 -4.90 3.11
C LEU A 251 -8.28 -4.10 2.51
N VAL A 252 -8.22 -3.75 1.22
CA VAL A 252 -9.31 -3.02 0.55
C VAL A 252 -10.58 -3.86 0.50
N THR A 253 -10.46 -5.16 0.16
CA THR A 253 -11.62 -6.06 0.15
C THR A 253 -12.23 -6.23 1.54
N LEU A 254 -11.44 -6.17 2.61
CA LEU A 254 -11.95 -6.16 3.98
C LEU A 254 -12.79 -4.91 4.30
N VAL A 255 -12.33 -3.72 3.89
CA VAL A 255 -13.02 -2.45 4.17
C VAL A 255 -14.31 -2.31 3.37
N GLN A 256 -14.30 -2.66 2.08
CA GLN A 256 -15.51 -2.61 1.24
C GLN A 256 -16.62 -3.54 1.77
N ASN A 257 -16.26 -4.75 2.19
CA ASN A 257 -17.22 -5.71 2.75
C ASN A 257 -17.84 -5.23 4.08
N HIS A 258 -17.13 -4.40 4.86
CA HIS A 258 -17.69 -3.83 6.08
C HIS A 258 -18.85 -2.86 5.78
N ARG A 259 -18.70 -2.03 4.74
CA ARG A 259 -19.73 -1.05 4.32
C ARG A 259 -20.95 -1.74 3.70
N SER A 260 -20.76 -2.76 2.87
CA SER A 260 -21.88 -3.49 2.26
C SER A 260 -22.75 -4.27 3.26
N ARG A 261 -22.25 -4.56 4.47
CA ARG A 261 -22.96 -5.31 5.52
C ARG A 261 -23.57 -4.40 6.60
N SER A 262 -23.24 -3.10 6.61
CA SER A 262 -23.72 -2.13 7.61
C SER A 262 -24.90 -1.28 7.13
N GLN A 263 -25.58 -1.66 6.05
CA GLN A 263 -26.81 -1.02 5.60
C GLN A 263 -28.06 -1.82 6.02
N PRO A 264 -28.74 -1.44 7.12
CA PRO A 264 -30.18 -1.61 7.24
C PRO A 264 -30.88 -0.40 6.60
N THR A 265 -31.87 -0.70 5.77
CA THR A 265 -32.90 0.18 5.21
C THR A 265 -33.05 1.57 5.84
N SER A 266 -32.67 2.62 5.13
CA SER A 266 -33.49 3.84 4.97
C SER A 266 -32.78 4.79 3.99
N SER A 267 -33.59 5.41 3.16
CA SER A 267 -33.24 6.36 2.13
C SER A 267 -32.66 7.64 2.72
N GLU A 268 -31.33 7.79 2.69
CA GLU A 268 -30.68 9.10 2.74
C GLU A 268 -29.66 9.18 1.61
N HIS A 269 -29.80 10.21 0.79
CA HIS A 269 -28.83 10.62 -0.21
C HIS A 269 -27.57 11.08 0.53
N GLU A 270 -26.60 10.18 0.72
CA GLU A 270 -25.25 10.55 1.17
C GLU A 270 -24.24 10.37 0.04
N GLU A 271 -23.48 11.46 -0.15
CA GLU A 271 -22.53 11.73 -1.21
C GLU A 271 -21.38 10.70 -1.22
N TYR A 272 -21.25 10.00 -2.35
CA TYR A 272 -20.16 9.06 -2.60
C TYR A 272 -18.79 9.76 -2.51
N PRO A 273 -17.78 9.21 -1.80
CA PRO A 273 -16.40 9.59 -2.06
C PRO A 273 -16.01 9.06 -3.45
N GLY A 274 -15.98 9.95 -4.44
CA GLY A 274 -15.84 9.67 -5.88
C GLY A 274 -14.50 9.12 -6.37
N PHE A 275 -13.87 8.21 -5.63
CA PHE A 275 -12.59 7.58 -6.03
C PHE A 275 -12.74 6.15 -6.55
N VAL A 276 -13.92 5.54 -6.39
CA VAL A 276 -14.23 4.18 -6.86
C VAL A 276 -15.59 4.19 -7.52
N ASP A 277 -15.64 3.81 -8.80
CA ASP A 277 -16.88 3.61 -9.53
C ASP A 277 -17.35 2.15 -9.33
N PRO A 278 -18.49 1.91 -8.66
CA PRO A 278 -19.01 0.56 -8.42
C PRO A 278 -19.65 -0.08 -9.67
N THR A 279 -19.88 0.67 -10.75
CA THR A 279 -20.53 0.15 -11.96
C THR A 279 -19.66 -0.82 -12.76
N GLN A 280 -18.33 -0.79 -12.56
CA GLN A 280 -17.39 -1.69 -13.25
C GLN A 280 -17.35 -3.13 -12.69
N PHE A 281 -17.92 -3.38 -11.51
CA PHE A 281 -17.96 -4.72 -10.91
C PHE A 281 -19.28 -5.47 -11.14
N THR A 282 -20.30 -4.82 -11.69
CA THR A 282 -21.64 -5.43 -11.87
C THR A 282 -22.08 -5.58 -13.32
N SER A 283 -21.28 -5.16 -14.30
CA SER A 283 -21.58 -5.45 -15.70
C SER A 283 -21.27 -6.92 -15.99
N ASP A 284 -22.28 -7.76 -15.82
CA ASP A 284 -22.34 -9.10 -16.41
C ASP A 284 -22.15 -8.98 -17.93
N VAL A 285 -20.95 -9.34 -18.42
CA VAL A 285 -20.54 -9.22 -19.83
C VAL A 285 -21.30 -10.22 -20.73
N THR A 286 -22.16 -11.07 -20.16
CA THR A 286 -22.84 -12.16 -20.89
C THR A 286 -24.31 -11.85 -21.20
N HIS A 287 -24.86 -10.75 -20.70
CA HIS A 287 -26.25 -10.39 -20.95
C HIS A 287 -26.37 -9.01 -21.60
N ALA A 288 -27.03 -8.95 -22.76
CA ALA A 288 -27.42 -7.69 -23.37
C ALA A 288 -28.43 -6.95 -22.47
N ILE A 289 -28.23 -5.63 -22.35
CA ILE A 289 -29.07 -4.70 -21.59
C ILE A 289 -30.54 -4.86 -22.01
N PRO A 290 -31.47 -5.16 -21.09
CA PRO A 290 -32.89 -5.07 -21.40
C PRO A 290 -33.23 -3.61 -21.66
N LEU A 291 -33.73 -3.30 -22.85
CA LEU A 291 -34.31 -2.00 -23.16
C LEU A 291 -35.46 -1.74 -22.19
N GLU A 292 -35.25 -0.85 -21.22
CA GLU A 292 -36.33 -0.29 -20.42
C GLU A 292 -37.31 0.41 -21.36
N SER A 293 -38.50 -0.19 -21.55
CA SER A 293 -39.61 0.46 -22.21
C SER A 293 -40.06 1.62 -21.33
N ARG A 294 -39.61 2.82 -21.69
CA ARG A 294 -40.02 4.11 -21.19
C ARG A 294 -41.56 4.18 -21.11
N SER A 295 -42.13 3.95 -19.92
CA SER A 295 -43.56 4.12 -19.65
C SER A 295 -43.89 5.62 -19.70
N LYS A 296 -44.21 6.10 -20.90
CA LYS A 296 -44.87 7.39 -21.11
C LYS A 296 -46.34 7.20 -20.78
N GLY A 297 -46.81 7.96 -19.81
CA GLY A 297 -48.19 7.96 -19.36
C GLY A 297 -49.19 8.12 -20.49
N ARG A 298 -50.30 7.40 -20.37
CA ARG A 298 -51.51 7.68 -21.10
C ARG A 298 -52.71 7.40 -20.21
N ARG A 299 -53.43 8.48 -19.90
CA ARG A 299 -54.78 8.51 -19.33
C ARG A 299 -55.70 7.57 -20.11
N GLY A 300 -56.53 6.82 -19.40
CA GLY A 300 -57.66 6.09 -19.94
C GLY A 300 -58.67 5.84 -18.82
N TRP A 301 -59.77 6.59 -18.87
CA TRP A 301 -60.94 6.44 -18.02
C TRP A 301 -61.51 5.02 -18.08
N ASN A 302 -62.07 4.57 -16.95
CA ASN A 302 -63.35 3.86 -16.77
C ASN A 302 -63.45 3.51 -15.27
N THR A 303 -64.20 4.31 -14.48
CA THR A 303 -65.53 3.95 -13.89
C THR A 303 -65.52 2.66 -13.07
N MET A 304 -66.00 2.57 -11.83
CA MET A 304 -66.71 3.48 -10.93
C MET A 304 -66.78 2.70 -9.61
N SER A 305 -66.44 3.32 -8.47
CA SER A 305 -66.85 2.84 -7.15
C SER A 305 -67.22 4.09 -6.37
N VAL A 306 -68.51 4.32 -6.18
CA VAL A 306 -69.03 5.37 -5.30
C VAL A 306 -70.30 4.84 -4.64
N GLU A 307 -70.13 4.36 -3.43
CA GLU A 307 -71.17 4.38 -2.40
C GLU A 307 -70.75 5.45 -1.39
N SER A 308 -71.40 6.61 -1.44
CA SER A 308 -71.73 7.48 -0.30
C SER A 308 -72.23 8.85 -0.80
N LEU A 309 -73.36 9.25 -0.21
CA LEU A 309 -74.23 10.37 -0.56
C LEU A 309 -73.65 11.76 -0.25
N PRO A 310 -74.18 12.82 -0.87
CA PRO A 310 -73.76 14.20 -0.66
C PRO A 310 -74.54 14.86 0.49
N ILE A 311 -73.86 15.64 1.33
CA ILE A 311 -74.46 16.73 2.13
C ILE A 311 -73.74 18.02 1.75
N SER A 312 -74.45 18.83 0.96
CA SER A 312 -74.13 20.22 0.69
C SER A 312 -75.15 21.07 1.44
N GLU A 313 -74.72 21.84 2.45
CA GLU A 313 -75.43 23.07 2.79
C GLU A 313 -74.49 24.10 3.45
N ARG A 314 -74.01 25.00 2.58
CA ARG A 314 -74.07 26.46 2.70
C ARG A 314 -73.78 27.05 4.10
N ARG A 315 -72.50 27.40 4.30
CA ARG A 315 -72.03 28.40 5.27
C ARG A 315 -72.28 29.81 4.72
N ILE A 316 -73.20 30.56 5.31
CA ILE A 316 -73.22 32.04 5.27
C ILE A 316 -73.36 32.52 6.72
N ARG A 317 -72.31 33.16 7.24
CA ARG A 317 -72.32 33.94 8.49
C ARG A 317 -72.14 35.41 8.10
N PRO A 318 -73.02 36.33 8.50
CA PRO A 318 -72.77 37.76 8.35
C PRO A 318 -72.11 38.36 9.59
N SER A 319 -71.35 39.42 9.36
CA SER A 319 -70.67 40.26 10.35
C SER A 319 -71.56 41.45 10.77
N THR A 320 -71.33 41.90 12.02
CA THR A 320 -71.45 43.28 12.56
C THR A 320 -72.82 43.97 12.70
N GLN A 321 -73.26 44.04 13.96
CA GLN A 321 -73.40 45.25 14.82
C GLN A 321 -74.48 46.34 14.53
N SER A 322 -75.25 46.63 15.61
CA SER A 322 -76.14 47.79 15.90
C SER A 322 -77.42 47.87 15.05
N THR A 323 -78.63 48.16 15.54
CA THR A 323 -79.12 49.04 16.61
C THR A 323 -80.55 48.63 17.01
N ASP A 324 -80.87 48.84 18.28
CA ASP A 324 -82.13 49.41 18.83
C ASP A 324 -83.51 49.06 18.24
N ASP A 325 -84.28 48.44 19.15
CA ASP A 325 -85.53 48.93 19.72
C ASP A 325 -86.89 48.60 19.07
N ASP A 326 -87.74 48.21 20.03
CA ASP A 326 -89.17 48.39 20.15
C ASP A 326 -90.22 47.48 19.49
N SER A 327 -91.03 46.95 20.41
CA SER A 327 -92.49 46.84 20.38
C SER A 327 -93.21 45.63 19.75
N ARG A 328 -93.81 44.87 20.68
CA ARG A 328 -95.25 44.52 20.80
C ARG A 328 -95.89 43.46 19.88
N THR A 329 -96.07 42.29 20.51
CA THR A 329 -97.33 41.55 20.83
C THR A 329 -98.46 41.32 19.80
N PRO A 330 -99.17 40.16 19.90
CA PRO A 330 -100.06 39.58 18.88
C PRO A 330 -101.56 39.87 19.21
N PRO A 331 -102.58 39.25 18.58
CA PRO A 331 -102.83 37.80 18.46
C PRO A 331 -102.86 37.24 17.03
#